data_AF-A0A2M7RMD7-F1
#
_entry.id   AF-A0A2M7RMD7-F1
#
_cell.length_a   1.000
_cell.length_b   1.000
_cell.length_c   1.000
_cell.angle_alpha   90.00
_cell.angle_beta   90.00
_cell.angle_gamma   90.00
#
_symmetry.space_group_name_H-M   'P 1'
#
loop_
_entity.id
_entity.type
_entity.pdbx_description
1 polymer ?
#
loop_
_entity_poly.entity_id
_entity_poly.type
_entity_poly.pdbx_seq_one_letter_code
_entity_poly.pdbx_strand_id
1 'polypeptide(L)'
;MKTFLKTHYKKIILTVISLLATLFIVGNVLKRIPKGERGNNQPNISQTSETKPQKDCKSDPNPVFTHAFTDLTKISSIGPLGTLTGGSPGRSYITINDTITKEVPVYMPADATLERLVYARRGGENTPGEYGLQFRVSCEVTFMLDHIDRVTEDIQKMAPKEPELKSNGGTYPNVEIKAGTLLGYSDGTPIAKTWDLFVLNEVNPPKFINPERWDWDQANTAVCPYDLYPADLKAQHYKLLGTGGGKYPFTKAEGCGSPSKDVAGTIAGGWFQGDSTDMKGKNLNVSSYVGIPQLSIIQDANKTISFSDWDTKTLPETIKVGQSICYFDRQGTNKWAFLKLVSETQLSTATGDGSCPSAFPESKAEVWER
;
A
#
# COMPACT_ATOMS: atom_id res chain seq x y z
N MET A 1 14.51 65.21 1.63
CA MET A 1 14.33 63.83 1.11
C MET A 1 15.62 63.03 0.91
N LYS A 2 16.76 63.62 0.52
CA LYS A 2 18.04 62.87 0.30
C LYS A 2 18.76 62.39 1.58
N THR A 3 18.48 62.99 2.74
CA THR A 3 19.12 62.64 4.02
C THR A 3 18.43 61.49 4.76
N PHE A 4 17.14 61.26 4.54
CA PHE A 4 16.37 60.21 5.23
C PHE A 4 16.65 58.81 4.64
N LEU A 5 16.88 58.69 3.33
CA LEU A 5 17.23 57.42 2.70
C LEU A 5 18.64 56.91 3.08
N LYS A 6 19.61 57.80 3.32
CA LYS A 6 20.99 57.39 3.65
C LYS A 6 21.11 56.71 5.02
N THR A 7 20.26 57.10 5.96
CA THR A 7 20.33 56.58 7.35
C THR A 7 19.66 55.22 7.48
N HIS A 8 18.58 54.97 6.73
CA HIS A 8 17.91 53.67 6.73
C HIS A 8 18.69 52.60 5.93
N TYR A 9 19.36 52.99 4.83
CA TYR A 9 20.17 52.05 4.05
C TYR A 9 21.39 51.54 4.84
N LYS A 10 22.03 52.39 5.64
CA LYS A 10 23.13 51.97 6.54
C LYS A 10 22.68 50.99 7.63
N LYS A 11 21.49 51.19 8.21
CA LYS A 11 20.97 50.27 9.23
C LYS A 11 20.66 48.89 8.65
N ILE A 12 20.04 48.83 7.46
CA ILE A 12 19.72 47.56 6.79
C ILE A 12 20.99 46.79 6.42
N ILE A 13 22.02 47.46 5.88
CA ILE A 13 23.29 46.81 5.55
C ILE A 13 23.99 46.25 6.80
N LEU A 14 23.98 47.00 7.91
CA LEU A 14 24.56 46.52 9.18
C LEU A 14 23.82 45.29 9.74
N THR A 15 22.49 45.25 9.63
CA THR A 15 21.69 44.10 10.07
C THR A 15 21.95 42.86 9.20
N VAL A 16 22.05 43.02 7.87
CA VAL A 16 22.35 41.90 6.95
C VAL A 16 23.76 41.35 7.16
N ILE A 17 24.75 42.23 7.38
CA ILE A 17 26.13 41.81 7.68
C ILE A 17 26.21 41.07 9.03
N SER A 18 25.46 41.51 10.04
CA SER A 18 25.39 40.83 11.35
C SER A 18 24.72 39.45 11.26
N LEU A 19 23.71 39.28 10.40
CA LEU A 19 23.05 38.00 10.17
C LEU A 19 23.95 37.01 9.40
N LEU A 20 24.70 37.51 8.41
CA LEU A 20 25.66 36.70 7.66
C LEU A 20 26.86 36.29 8.51
N ALA A 21 27.34 37.17 9.41
CA ALA A 21 28.42 36.86 10.34
C ALA A 21 28.01 35.79 11.37
N THR A 22 26.77 35.81 11.86
CA THR A 22 26.24 34.80 12.78
C THR A 22 26.06 33.43 12.10
N LEU A 23 25.57 33.40 10.85
CA LEU A 23 25.51 32.17 10.05
C LEU A 23 26.90 31.57 9.75
N PHE A 24 27.90 32.41 9.49
CA PHE A 24 29.27 31.95 9.25
C PHE A 24 29.96 31.40 10.51
N ILE A 25 29.65 31.97 11.68
CA ILE A 25 30.15 31.47 12.98
C ILE A 25 29.49 30.13 13.33
N VAL A 26 28.17 29.98 13.17
CA VAL A 26 27.47 28.71 13.43
C VAL A 26 27.93 27.60 12.48
N GLY A 27 28.13 27.92 11.19
CA GLY A 27 28.66 26.97 10.20
C GLY A 27 30.10 26.50 10.46
N ASN A 28 30.93 27.34 11.09
CA ASN A 28 32.30 26.95 11.47
C ASN A 28 32.39 26.25 12.83
N VAL A 29 31.46 26.52 13.76
CA VAL A 29 31.37 25.79 15.02
C VAL A 29 30.87 24.35 14.81
N LEU A 30 29.93 24.12 13.89
CA LEU A 30 29.46 22.77 13.53
C LEU A 30 30.52 21.93 12.79
N LYS A 31 31.52 22.56 12.16
CA LYS A 31 32.66 21.86 11.52
C LYS A 31 33.80 21.50 12.48
N ARG A 32 33.75 21.93 13.74
CA ARG A 32 34.78 21.68 14.76
C ARG A 32 34.35 20.73 15.87
N ILE A 33 33.31 19.91 15.64
CA ILE A 33 33.06 18.75 16.48
C ILE A 33 34.12 17.68 16.12
N PRO A 34 35.00 17.27 17.04
CA PRO A 34 36.00 16.26 16.76
C PRO A 34 35.30 14.94 16.40
N LYS A 35 35.71 14.35 15.26
CA LYS A 35 35.40 12.95 14.94
C LYS A 35 36.07 12.09 16.00
N GLY A 36 35.31 11.70 17.03
CA GLY A 36 35.74 10.68 17.97
C GLY A 36 36.04 9.41 17.21
N GLU A 37 37.26 8.91 17.39
CA GLU A 37 37.71 7.60 16.94
C GLU A 37 36.71 6.54 17.43
N ARG A 38 35.98 5.92 16.50
CA ARG A 38 35.27 4.66 16.79
C ARG A 38 36.31 3.56 16.83
N GLY A 39 36.84 3.33 18.03
CA GLY A 39 37.56 2.11 18.34
C GLY A 39 36.69 0.89 18.03
N ASN A 40 37.26 -0.06 17.29
CA ASN A 40 36.75 -1.41 17.13
C ASN A 40 36.64 -2.08 18.49
N ASN A 41 35.47 -2.01 19.10
CA ASN A 41 35.00 -2.96 20.09
C ASN A 41 33.53 -3.19 19.77
N GLN A 42 33.26 -4.14 18.84
CA GLN A 42 31.96 -4.78 18.77
C GLN A 42 31.70 -5.40 20.15
N PRO A 43 30.67 -4.96 20.90
CA PRO A 43 30.06 -5.87 21.84
C PRO A 43 29.52 -7.00 20.97
N ASN A 44 29.94 -8.22 21.28
CA ASN A 44 29.37 -9.44 20.75
C ASN A 44 27.91 -9.47 21.20
N ILE A 45 27.03 -8.81 20.45
CA ILE A 45 25.58 -8.95 20.59
C ILE A 45 25.32 -10.35 20.05
N SER A 46 25.47 -11.31 20.95
CA SER A 46 24.90 -12.63 20.81
C SER A 46 23.47 -12.39 20.40
N GLN A 47 23.15 -12.75 19.16
CA GLN A 47 21.79 -12.79 18.66
C GLN A 47 21.03 -13.72 19.61
N THR A 48 20.37 -13.15 20.61
CA THR A 48 19.22 -13.79 21.21
C THR A 48 18.23 -13.87 20.08
N SER A 49 18.18 -15.03 19.43
CA SER A 49 17.03 -15.46 18.67
C SER A 49 15.82 -15.28 19.59
N GLU A 50 15.10 -14.18 19.43
CA GLU A 50 13.70 -14.15 19.85
C GLU A 50 13.01 -15.20 18.98
N THR A 51 13.02 -16.43 19.47
CA THR A 51 12.19 -17.52 18.99
C THR A 51 10.77 -16.96 18.96
N LYS A 52 10.24 -16.76 17.74
CA LYS A 52 8.81 -16.56 17.48
C LYS A 52 8.08 -17.54 18.40
N PRO A 53 7.26 -17.07 19.37
CA PRO A 53 6.64 -17.96 20.34
C PRO A 53 5.98 -19.11 19.58
N GLN A 54 6.34 -20.33 19.95
CA GLN A 54 5.85 -21.55 19.32
C GLN A 54 4.32 -21.41 19.22
N LYS A 55 3.81 -21.26 17.99
CA LYS A 55 2.38 -21.02 17.79
C LYS A 55 1.66 -22.26 18.33
N ASP A 56 1.05 -22.13 19.50
CA ASP A 56 -0.04 -23.01 19.90
C ASP A 56 -1.23 -22.64 19.01
N CYS A 57 -1.19 -23.14 17.77
CA CYS A 57 -2.20 -22.91 16.75
C CYS A 57 -2.69 -24.26 16.25
N LYS A 58 -3.97 -24.28 15.89
CA LYS A 58 -4.54 -25.39 15.14
C LYS A 58 -4.23 -25.18 13.66
N SER A 59 -3.71 -26.22 13.01
CA SER A 59 -3.56 -26.24 11.55
C SER A 59 -4.95 -26.30 10.90
N ASP A 60 -5.19 -25.36 9.99
CA ASP A 60 -6.37 -25.31 9.14
C ASP A 60 -6.04 -24.38 7.95
N PRO A 61 -5.61 -24.91 6.80
CA PRO A 61 -5.27 -24.09 5.64
C PRO A 61 -6.49 -23.46 4.95
N ASN A 62 -7.72 -23.89 5.29
CA ASN A 62 -8.96 -23.45 4.66
C ASN A 62 -10.02 -23.08 5.72
N PRO A 63 -9.72 -22.11 6.61
CA PRO A 63 -10.66 -21.74 7.65
C PRO A 63 -11.90 -21.07 7.05
N VAL A 64 -13.02 -21.16 7.75
CA VAL A 64 -14.30 -20.59 7.29
C VAL A 64 -14.62 -19.30 8.07
N PHE A 65 -14.84 -18.21 7.33
CA PHE A 65 -15.31 -16.93 7.87
C PHE A 65 -16.84 -16.97 7.94
N THR A 66 -17.37 -17.18 9.14
CA THR A 66 -18.80 -17.46 9.37
C THR A 66 -19.65 -16.20 9.56
N HIS A 67 -19.03 -15.04 9.80
CA HIS A 67 -19.72 -13.78 10.05
C HIS A 67 -19.19 -12.70 9.13
N ALA A 68 -20.07 -11.83 8.62
CA ALA A 68 -19.64 -10.66 7.87
C ALA A 68 -18.76 -9.76 8.75
N PHE A 69 -17.65 -9.27 8.20
CA PHE A 69 -16.71 -8.39 8.91
C PHE A 69 -17.27 -6.98 9.15
N THR A 70 -18.42 -6.66 8.54
CA THR A 70 -19.16 -5.40 8.71
C THR A 70 -20.61 -5.58 8.27
N ASP A 71 -21.41 -4.53 8.44
CA ASP A 71 -22.74 -4.43 7.85
C ASP A 71 -22.63 -4.12 6.36
N LEU A 72 -22.81 -5.14 5.51
CA LEU A 72 -22.64 -5.04 4.06
C LEU A 72 -23.63 -4.06 3.40
N THR A 73 -24.72 -3.68 4.08
CA THR A 73 -25.68 -2.68 3.55
C THR A 73 -25.16 -1.25 3.65
N LYS A 74 -24.11 -1.03 4.44
CA LYS A 74 -23.51 0.29 4.71
C LYS A 74 -22.25 0.58 3.91
N ILE A 75 -21.81 -0.36 3.08
CA ILE A 75 -20.66 -0.20 2.18
C ILE A 75 -21.14 -0.12 0.74
N SER A 76 -20.39 0.61 -0.09
CA SER A 76 -20.75 0.86 -1.49
C SER A 76 -20.00 -0.03 -2.47
N SER A 77 -18.79 -0.46 -2.12
CA SER A 77 -17.97 -1.35 -2.92
C SER A 77 -16.87 -2.01 -2.09
N ILE A 78 -16.37 -3.10 -2.65
CA ILE A 78 -15.19 -3.82 -2.20
C ILE A 78 -14.20 -3.87 -3.37
N GLY A 79 -13.04 -3.28 -3.21
CA GLY A 79 -11.98 -3.33 -4.21
C GLY A 79 -11.39 -4.73 -4.35
N PRO A 80 -11.35 -5.34 -5.55
CA PRO A 80 -10.65 -6.61 -5.74
C PRO A 80 -9.13 -6.48 -5.44
N LEU A 81 -8.47 -7.62 -5.32
CA LEU A 81 -7.02 -7.70 -5.12
C LEU A 81 -6.23 -7.31 -6.39
N GLY A 82 -5.02 -6.82 -6.13
CA GLY A 82 -4.00 -6.49 -7.12
C GLY A 82 -4.19 -5.14 -7.81
N THR A 83 -4.80 -4.17 -7.13
CA THR A 83 -4.67 -2.76 -7.54
C THR A 83 -3.22 -2.31 -7.43
N LEU A 84 -2.72 -1.59 -8.43
CA LEU A 84 -1.36 -1.04 -8.44
C LEU A 84 -1.30 0.38 -7.86
N THR A 85 -2.44 1.06 -7.77
CA THR A 85 -2.53 2.43 -7.25
C THR A 85 -2.76 2.48 -5.74
N GLY A 86 -3.22 1.38 -5.13
CA GLY A 86 -3.38 1.24 -3.68
C GLY A 86 -2.05 1.08 -2.91
N GLY A 87 -2.15 0.95 -1.59
CA GLY A 87 -1.01 0.72 -0.70
C GLY A 87 -0.36 -0.66 -0.86
N SER A 88 -1.14 -1.71 -1.18
CA SER A 88 -0.65 -3.09 -1.34
C SER A 88 -1.49 -3.89 -2.33
N PRO A 89 -0.91 -4.75 -3.17
CA PRO A 89 -1.67 -5.62 -4.07
C PRO A 89 -2.47 -6.71 -3.33
N GLY A 90 -2.08 -7.06 -2.10
CA GLY A 90 -2.78 -8.05 -1.26
C GLY A 90 -3.95 -7.49 -0.46
N ARG A 91 -4.18 -6.17 -0.49
CA ARG A 91 -5.25 -5.52 0.26
C ARG A 91 -6.51 -5.39 -0.56
N SER A 92 -7.64 -5.68 0.09
CA SER A 92 -8.96 -5.29 -0.36
C SER A 92 -9.36 -3.98 0.33
N TYR A 93 -9.87 -3.03 -0.45
CA TYR A 93 -10.30 -1.71 0.01
C TYR A 93 -11.82 -1.65 0.11
N ILE A 94 -12.35 -1.46 1.31
CA ILE A 94 -13.79 -1.45 1.57
C ILE A 94 -14.27 -0.02 1.65
N THR A 95 -15.09 0.39 0.68
CA THR A 95 -15.60 1.77 0.59
C THR A 95 -16.88 1.91 1.40
N ILE A 96 -16.90 2.82 2.36
CA ILE A 96 -18.11 3.15 3.11
C ILE A 96 -19.09 3.90 2.20
N ASN A 97 -20.38 3.56 2.30
CA ASN A 97 -21.42 4.32 1.62
C ASN A 97 -21.76 5.59 2.42
N ASP A 98 -21.03 6.67 2.11
CA ASP A 98 -21.12 7.97 2.79
C ASP A 98 -22.47 8.70 2.65
N THR A 99 -23.34 8.20 1.76
CA THR A 99 -24.73 8.62 1.57
C THR A 99 -25.70 7.97 2.56
N ILE A 100 -25.34 6.81 3.12
CA ILE A 100 -26.17 6.04 4.06
C ILE A 100 -25.69 6.22 5.49
N THR A 101 -24.37 6.21 5.70
CA THR A 101 -23.77 6.29 7.03
C THR A 101 -22.46 7.07 7.00
N LYS A 102 -22.01 7.56 8.15
CA LYS A 102 -20.67 8.12 8.31
C LYS A 102 -19.64 7.11 8.80
N GLU A 103 -20.10 5.98 9.32
CA GLU A 103 -19.26 4.95 9.90
C GLU A 103 -19.93 3.57 9.80
N VAL A 104 -19.12 2.52 9.89
CA VAL A 104 -19.56 1.13 9.86
C VAL A 104 -19.06 0.37 11.08
N PRO A 105 -19.86 -0.55 11.65
CA PRO A 105 -19.37 -1.45 12.67
C PRO A 105 -18.38 -2.45 12.07
N VAL A 106 -17.36 -2.82 12.85
CA VAL A 106 -16.35 -3.80 12.46
C VAL A 106 -16.50 -5.02 13.35
N TYR A 107 -16.77 -6.17 12.74
CA TYR A 107 -17.00 -7.44 13.43
C TYR A 107 -15.92 -8.46 13.12
N MET A 108 -15.73 -9.39 14.04
CA MET A 108 -14.84 -10.52 13.86
C MET A 108 -15.44 -11.55 12.88
N PRO A 109 -14.78 -11.90 11.77
CA PRO A 109 -15.37 -12.79 10.77
C PRO A 109 -15.27 -14.29 11.11
N ALA A 110 -14.31 -14.68 11.96
CA ALA A 110 -14.05 -16.05 12.38
C ALA A 110 -13.49 -16.07 13.81
N ASP A 111 -13.54 -17.21 14.49
CA ASP A 111 -12.76 -17.40 15.72
C ASP A 111 -11.27 -17.26 15.40
N ALA A 112 -10.56 -16.41 16.14
CA ALA A 112 -9.12 -16.21 15.92
C ALA A 112 -8.42 -15.63 17.15
N THR A 113 -7.09 -15.69 17.15
CA THR A 113 -6.26 -15.02 18.15
C THR A 113 -5.83 -13.65 17.65
N LEU A 114 -6.09 -12.58 18.41
CA LEU A 114 -5.49 -11.26 18.19
C LEU A 114 -4.00 -11.33 18.51
N GLU A 115 -3.16 -11.35 17.49
CA GLU A 115 -1.71 -11.48 17.64
C GLU A 115 -1.03 -10.12 17.76
N ARG A 116 -1.50 -9.13 17.01
CA ARG A 116 -0.88 -7.82 16.95
C ARG A 116 -1.91 -6.72 16.82
N LEU A 117 -1.71 -5.66 17.60
CA LEU A 117 -2.54 -4.47 17.58
C LEU A 117 -1.66 -3.23 17.39
N VAL A 118 -1.94 -2.49 16.32
CA VAL A 118 -1.27 -1.23 15.96
C VAL A 118 -2.20 -0.08 16.30
N TYR A 119 -1.63 1.02 16.82
CA TYR A 119 -2.32 2.30 16.93
C TYR A 119 -1.38 3.40 16.41
N ALA A 120 -1.72 4.00 15.26
CA ALA A 120 -0.80 4.88 14.54
C ALA A 120 -1.50 6.04 13.79
N ARG A 121 -0.77 7.14 13.56
CA ARG A 121 -1.18 8.29 12.75
C ARG A 121 -0.67 8.14 11.31
N ARG A 122 -1.39 7.38 10.48
CA ARG A 122 -0.91 7.04 9.13
C ARG A 122 -1.03 8.14 8.08
N GLY A 123 -1.70 9.25 8.39
CA GLY A 123 -1.72 10.44 7.53
C GLY A 123 -0.79 11.57 7.98
N GLY A 124 0.08 11.31 8.98
CA GLY A 124 1.03 12.29 9.53
C GLY A 124 0.66 12.80 10.92
N GLU A 125 1.50 13.64 11.51
CA GLU A 125 1.38 14.09 12.91
C GLU A 125 0.01 14.71 13.26
N ASN A 126 -0.66 15.31 12.28
CA ASN A 126 -1.92 16.02 12.47
C ASN A 126 -3.16 15.16 12.22
N THR A 127 -3.01 13.87 11.92
CA THR A 127 -4.18 12.99 11.75
C THR A 127 -4.57 12.30 13.06
N PRO A 128 -5.86 11.94 13.23
CA PRO A 128 -6.26 11.02 14.28
C PRO A 128 -5.44 9.73 14.23
N GLY A 129 -5.31 9.08 15.38
CA GLY A 129 -4.79 7.73 15.45
C GLY A 129 -5.84 6.75 14.94
N GLU A 130 -5.38 5.69 14.29
CA GLU A 130 -6.22 4.61 13.79
C GLU A 130 -5.61 3.27 14.17
N TYR A 131 -6.48 2.27 14.30
CA TYR A 131 -6.14 0.93 14.73
C TYR A 131 -5.97 -0.01 13.53
N GLY A 132 -5.00 -0.90 13.67
CA GLY A 132 -4.83 -2.07 12.83
C GLY A 132 -4.82 -3.32 13.69
N LEU A 133 -5.70 -4.28 13.40
CA LEU A 133 -5.90 -5.49 14.19
C LEU A 133 -5.52 -6.71 13.35
N GLN A 134 -4.43 -7.37 13.70
CA GLN A 134 -3.95 -8.57 13.01
C GLN A 134 -4.23 -9.82 13.84
N PHE A 135 -4.84 -10.80 13.18
CA PHE A 135 -5.35 -12.02 13.77
C PHE A 135 -4.74 -13.25 13.12
N ARG A 136 -4.56 -14.29 13.93
CA ARG A 136 -4.24 -15.65 13.49
C ARG A 136 -5.46 -16.53 13.64
N VAL A 137 -5.96 -17.04 12.52
CA VAL A 137 -7.11 -17.95 12.46
C VAL A 137 -6.62 -19.40 12.55
N SER A 138 -5.49 -19.69 11.92
CA SER A 138 -4.84 -21.00 11.94
C SER A 138 -3.32 -20.85 11.88
N CYS A 139 -2.59 -21.96 11.84
CA CYS A 139 -1.14 -21.91 11.68
C CYS A 139 -0.72 -21.23 10.37
N GLU A 140 -1.51 -21.46 9.32
CA GLU A 140 -1.25 -21.05 7.93
C GLU A 140 -1.90 -19.71 7.57
N VAL A 141 -2.99 -19.34 8.25
CA VAL A 141 -3.84 -18.20 7.85
C VAL A 141 -3.87 -17.10 8.91
N THR A 142 -3.50 -15.90 8.46
CA THR A 142 -3.65 -14.65 9.22
C THR A 142 -4.48 -13.65 8.42
N PHE A 143 -5.11 -12.70 9.10
CA PHE A 143 -5.76 -11.58 8.44
C PHE A 143 -5.58 -10.32 9.26
N MET A 144 -5.80 -9.17 8.62
CA MET A 144 -5.77 -7.89 9.30
C MET A 144 -6.94 -7.04 8.85
N LEU A 145 -7.58 -6.40 9.82
CA LEU A 145 -8.52 -5.31 9.63
C LEU A 145 -7.77 -4.01 9.93
N ASP A 146 -7.66 -3.13 8.95
CA ASP A 146 -6.89 -1.87 9.05
C ASP A 146 -7.79 -0.65 8.91
N HIS A 147 -7.31 0.52 9.35
CA HIS A 147 -8.06 1.79 9.33
C HIS A 147 -9.35 1.74 10.15
N ILE A 148 -9.27 1.20 11.38
CA ILE A 148 -10.37 1.24 12.36
C ILE A 148 -10.18 2.47 13.25
N ASP A 149 -11.13 3.41 13.25
CA ASP A 149 -10.98 4.68 13.96
C ASP A 149 -11.14 4.56 15.47
N ARG A 150 -12.04 3.66 15.91
CA ARG A 150 -12.22 3.36 17.33
C ARG A 150 -12.51 1.90 17.56
N VAL A 151 -11.99 1.39 18.66
CA VAL A 151 -12.17 0.01 19.10
C VAL A 151 -12.99 -0.04 20.38
N THR A 152 -13.55 -1.21 20.72
CA THR A 152 -14.24 -1.41 21.99
C THR A 152 -13.29 -1.23 23.18
N GLU A 153 -13.84 -1.00 24.38
CA GLU A 153 -13.02 -0.80 25.58
C GLU A 153 -12.05 -1.96 25.85
N ASP A 154 -12.47 -3.20 25.57
CA ASP A 154 -11.63 -4.38 25.80
C ASP A 154 -10.42 -4.42 24.85
N ILE A 155 -10.63 -4.08 23.58
CA ILE A 155 -9.54 -3.94 22.61
C ILE A 155 -8.67 -2.73 22.97
N GLN A 156 -9.27 -1.62 23.39
CA GLN A 156 -8.55 -0.39 23.76
C GLN A 156 -7.60 -0.60 24.95
N LYS A 157 -8.00 -1.39 25.95
CA LYS A 157 -7.16 -1.74 27.11
C LYS A 157 -5.87 -2.47 26.71
N MET A 158 -5.89 -3.18 25.58
CA MET A 158 -4.74 -3.92 25.04
C MET A 158 -3.87 -3.06 24.11
N ALA A 159 -4.33 -1.86 23.74
CA ALA A 159 -3.68 -1.02 22.77
C ALA A 159 -2.57 -0.14 23.37
N PRO A 160 -1.62 0.36 22.53
CA PRO A 160 -0.84 1.53 22.90
C PRO A 160 -1.77 2.68 23.32
N LYS A 161 -1.41 3.41 24.39
CA LYS A 161 -2.22 4.53 24.89
C LYS A 161 -2.24 5.72 23.93
N GLU A 162 -1.12 5.95 23.26
CA GLU A 162 -0.92 7.05 22.32
C GLU A 162 -0.60 6.48 20.94
N PRO A 163 -1.08 7.11 19.85
CA PRO A 163 -0.79 6.61 18.52
C PRO A 163 0.63 7.01 18.09
N GLU A 164 1.35 6.03 17.53
CA GLU A 164 2.68 6.23 16.97
C GLU A 164 2.63 6.95 15.61
N LEU A 165 3.73 7.54 15.15
CA LEU A 165 3.80 8.14 13.80
C LEU A 165 3.97 7.10 12.68
N LYS A 166 4.37 5.88 13.03
CA LYS A 166 4.64 4.79 12.10
C LYS A 166 3.88 3.55 12.53
N SER A 167 3.66 2.65 11.58
CA SER A 167 2.88 1.42 11.79
C SER A 167 3.73 0.19 12.09
N ASN A 168 5.03 0.38 12.37
CA ASN A 168 5.96 -0.69 12.70
C ASN A 168 5.90 -1.09 14.19
N GLY A 169 5.41 -0.23 15.08
CA GLY A 169 5.15 -0.55 16.49
C GLY A 169 3.83 -1.29 16.74
N GLY A 170 3.47 -1.49 17.99
CA GLY A 170 2.23 -2.17 18.41
C GLY A 170 2.37 -3.04 19.66
N THR A 171 1.26 -3.61 20.11
CA THR A 171 1.18 -4.58 21.22
C THR A 171 0.86 -5.99 20.69
N TYR A 172 1.17 -7.01 21.49
CA TYR A 172 1.00 -8.42 21.13
C TYR A 172 0.18 -9.17 22.20
N PRO A 173 -1.15 -8.94 22.24
CA PRO A 173 -1.96 -9.40 23.37
C PRO A 173 -2.17 -10.93 23.41
N ASN A 174 -2.13 -11.61 22.26
CA ASN A 174 -2.36 -13.07 22.13
C ASN A 174 -3.67 -13.53 22.82
N VAL A 175 -4.78 -12.89 22.45
CA VAL A 175 -6.11 -13.13 23.04
C VAL A 175 -7.06 -13.74 22.01
N GLU A 176 -7.77 -14.79 22.38
CA GLU A 176 -8.84 -15.36 21.54
C GLU A 176 -10.06 -14.45 21.48
N ILE A 177 -10.57 -14.24 20.27
CA ILE A 177 -11.79 -13.47 19.99
C ILE A 177 -12.71 -14.33 19.14
N LYS A 178 -13.99 -14.36 19.50
CA LYS A 178 -15.02 -15.16 18.83
C LYS A 178 -15.57 -14.46 17.59
N ALA A 179 -15.97 -15.26 16.61
CA ALA A 179 -16.69 -14.75 15.44
C ALA A 179 -17.96 -13.98 15.87
N GLY A 180 -18.29 -12.92 15.13
CA GLY A 180 -19.42 -12.03 15.42
C GLY A 180 -19.18 -10.99 16.52
N THR A 181 -18.06 -11.05 17.26
CA THR A 181 -17.72 -10.03 18.25
C THR A 181 -17.52 -8.67 17.59
N LEU A 182 -18.15 -7.61 18.14
CA LEU A 182 -17.90 -6.23 17.75
C LEU A 182 -16.49 -5.82 18.20
N LEU A 183 -15.65 -5.45 17.25
CA LEU A 183 -14.28 -4.99 17.48
C LEU A 183 -14.19 -3.47 17.62
N GLY A 184 -15.06 -2.75 16.91
CA GLY A 184 -14.99 -1.31 16.81
C GLY A 184 -15.84 -0.73 15.69
N TYR A 185 -15.46 0.46 15.25
CA TYR A 185 -16.09 1.19 14.16
C TYR A 185 -15.02 1.85 13.28
N SER A 186 -15.30 1.91 11.98
CA SER A 186 -14.50 2.65 11.01
C SER A 186 -15.36 3.69 10.30
N ASP A 187 -14.86 4.93 10.21
CA ASP A 187 -15.30 5.99 9.32
C ASP A 187 -14.46 6.08 8.03
N GLY A 188 -13.45 5.20 7.94
CA GLY A 188 -12.55 5.03 6.80
C GLY A 188 -11.52 6.16 6.71
N THR A 189 -10.57 6.00 5.79
CA THR A 189 -9.55 7.02 5.54
C THR A 189 -10.19 8.39 5.24
N PRO A 190 -9.55 9.51 5.65
CA PRO A 190 -10.17 10.84 5.54
C PRO A 190 -10.61 11.23 4.12
N ILE A 191 -9.90 10.75 3.10
CA ILE A 191 -10.13 11.11 1.70
C ILE A 191 -10.95 10.03 0.98
N ALA A 192 -10.49 8.78 0.99
CA ALA A 192 -11.11 7.73 0.19
C ALA A 192 -12.35 7.12 0.88
N LYS A 193 -12.51 7.33 2.18
CA LYS A 193 -13.55 6.68 2.99
C LYS A 193 -13.52 5.16 2.86
N THR A 194 -12.30 4.64 2.73
CA THR A 194 -12.00 3.22 2.68
C THR A 194 -11.31 2.75 3.94
N TRP A 195 -11.49 1.48 4.26
CA TRP A 195 -10.72 0.75 5.26
C TRP A 195 -10.34 -0.61 4.69
N ASP A 196 -9.38 -1.29 5.30
CA ASP A 196 -8.71 -2.39 4.62
C ASP A 196 -8.97 -3.75 5.27
N LEU A 197 -9.07 -4.76 4.42
CA LEU A 197 -8.99 -6.17 4.80
C LEU A 197 -7.96 -6.85 3.93
N PHE A 198 -7.05 -7.60 4.54
CA PHE A 198 -6.23 -8.56 3.81
C PHE A 198 -6.12 -9.87 4.59
N VAL A 199 -5.99 -10.97 3.85
CA VAL A 199 -5.82 -12.31 4.38
C VAL A 199 -4.56 -12.90 3.76
N LEU A 200 -3.65 -13.40 4.58
CA LEU A 200 -2.45 -14.09 4.18
C LEU A 200 -2.62 -15.59 4.44
N ASN A 201 -2.33 -16.42 3.45
CA ASN A 201 -2.36 -17.87 3.54
C ASN A 201 -1.03 -18.43 2.97
N GLU A 202 -0.18 -18.92 3.85
CA GLU A 202 1.17 -19.38 3.51
C GLU A 202 1.18 -20.62 2.59
N VAL A 203 0.07 -21.38 2.51
CA VAL A 203 -0.01 -22.58 1.66
C VAL A 203 -0.62 -22.33 0.28
N ASN A 204 -1.18 -21.14 0.04
CA ASN A 204 -1.83 -20.77 -1.22
C ASN A 204 -1.26 -19.47 -1.82
N PRO A 205 0.05 -19.39 -2.07
CA PRO A 205 0.67 -18.19 -2.62
C PRO A 205 0.20 -17.88 -4.06
N PRO A 206 0.11 -16.60 -4.47
CA PRO A 206 -0.12 -16.23 -5.86
C PRO A 206 0.99 -16.75 -6.79
N LYS A 207 0.62 -16.98 -8.04
CA LYS A 207 1.52 -17.53 -9.07
C LYS A 207 2.12 -16.41 -9.92
N PHE A 208 3.19 -15.80 -9.41
CA PHE A 208 4.03 -14.91 -10.22
C PHE A 208 4.85 -15.71 -11.23
N ILE A 209 5.18 -15.10 -12.37
CA ILE A 209 6.07 -15.71 -13.36
C ILE A 209 7.50 -15.82 -12.82
N ASN A 210 7.92 -14.82 -12.03
CA ASN A 210 9.21 -14.82 -11.36
C ASN A 210 9.04 -14.59 -9.84
N PRO A 211 8.70 -15.62 -9.06
CA PRO A 211 8.40 -15.48 -7.64
C PRO A 211 9.60 -15.00 -6.79
N GLU A 212 10.83 -15.22 -7.25
CA GLU A 212 12.04 -14.77 -6.54
C GLU A 212 12.20 -13.24 -6.51
N ARG A 213 11.42 -12.52 -7.32
CA ARG A 213 11.41 -11.04 -7.35
C ARG A 213 10.40 -10.41 -6.40
N TRP A 214 9.63 -11.23 -5.69
CA TRP A 214 8.61 -10.77 -4.76
C TRP A 214 9.03 -11.15 -3.34
N ASP A 215 9.40 -10.16 -2.54
CA ASP A 215 9.79 -10.30 -1.14
C ASP A 215 8.63 -10.01 -0.20
N TRP A 216 7.60 -9.28 -0.65
CA TRP A 216 6.54 -8.84 0.24
C TRP A 216 5.51 -9.95 0.51
N ASP A 217 5.31 -10.30 1.78
CA ASP A 217 4.30 -11.29 2.20
C ASP A 217 2.89 -10.99 1.64
N GLN A 218 2.48 -9.73 1.55
CA GLN A 218 1.17 -9.36 0.99
C GLN A 218 1.11 -9.55 -0.53
N ALA A 219 2.23 -9.57 -1.24
CA ALA A 219 2.27 -10.00 -2.63
C ALA A 219 2.26 -11.54 -2.71
N ASN A 220 3.05 -12.20 -1.87
CA ASN A 220 3.34 -13.63 -1.96
C ASN A 220 2.31 -14.57 -1.33
N THR A 221 1.51 -14.11 -0.38
CA THR A 221 0.63 -15.01 0.38
C THR A 221 -0.79 -14.50 0.48
N ALA A 222 -1.08 -13.32 -0.07
CA ALA A 222 -2.43 -12.80 0.01
C ALA A 222 -3.40 -13.61 -0.86
N VAL A 223 -4.52 -13.98 -0.25
CA VAL A 223 -5.63 -14.70 -0.89
C VAL A 223 -6.90 -13.89 -0.80
N CYS A 224 -7.88 -14.20 -1.64
CA CYS A 224 -9.17 -13.55 -1.59
C CYS A 224 -9.86 -13.79 -0.23
N PRO A 225 -10.11 -12.73 0.58
CA PRO A 225 -10.78 -12.91 1.87
C PRO A 225 -12.20 -13.47 1.72
N TYR A 226 -12.86 -13.14 0.61
CA TYR A 226 -14.27 -13.47 0.37
C TYR A 226 -14.48 -14.93 -0.05
N ASP A 227 -13.41 -15.63 -0.43
CA ASP A 227 -13.46 -17.06 -0.74
C ASP A 227 -13.54 -17.95 0.49
N LEU A 228 -13.22 -17.41 1.68
CA LEU A 228 -13.31 -18.12 2.95
C LEU A 228 -14.72 -18.11 3.55
N TYR A 229 -15.67 -17.41 2.94
CA TYR A 229 -17.05 -17.34 3.43
C TYR A 229 -17.91 -18.49 2.89
N PRO A 230 -18.92 -18.95 3.66
CA PRO A 230 -19.98 -19.81 3.14
C PRO A 230 -20.66 -19.21 1.91
N ALA A 231 -21.19 -20.07 1.03
CA ALA A 231 -21.70 -19.68 -0.30
C ALA A 231 -22.61 -18.44 -0.29
N ASP A 232 -23.55 -18.36 0.65
CA ASP A 232 -24.50 -17.24 0.74
C ASP A 232 -23.82 -15.92 1.12
N LEU A 233 -22.88 -15.94 2.07
CA LEU A 233 -22.12 -14.75 2.45
C LEU A 233 -21.10 -14.39 1.37
N LYS A 234 -20.42 -15.37 0.77
CA LYS A 234 -19.55 -15.17 -0.38
C LYS A 234 -20.29 -14.45 -1.50
N ALA A 235 -21.50 -14.91 -1.86
CA ALA A 235 -22.32 -14.28 -2.89
C ALA A 235 -22.68 -12.82 -2.55
N GLN A 236 -22.92 -12.49 -1.27
CA GLN A 236 -23.18 -11.11 -0.84
C GLN A 236 -21.94 -10.21 -1.02
N HIS A 237 -20.76 -10.67 -0.62
CA HIS A 237 -19.51 -9.94 -0.83
C HIS A 237 -19.19 -9.76 -2.32
N TYR A 238 -19.36 -10.81 -3.12
CA TYR A 238 -19.10 -10.77 -4.56
C TYR A 238 -20.01 -9.83 -5.33
N LYS A 239 -21.21 -9.51 -4.81
CA LYS A 239 -22.07 -8.47 -5.41
C LYS A 239 -21.47 -7.07 -5.27
N LEU A 240 -20.61 -6.85 -4.28
CA LEU A 240 -19.97 -5.57 -3.99
C LEU A 240 -18.56 -5.46 -4.58
N LEU A 241 -18.00 -6.55 -5.12
CA LEU A 241 -16.69 -6.54 -5.76
C LEU A 241 -16.67 -5.64 -7.01
N GLY A 242 -15.85 -4.60 -6.97
CA GLY A 242 -15.80 -3.59 -8.01
C GLY A 242 -15.09 -2.31 -7.57
N THR A 243 -15.32 -1.24 -8.32
CA THR A 243 -14.88 0.11 -7.98
C THR A 243 -16.02 1.12 -8.17
N GLY A 244 -15.95 2.25 -7.47
CA GLY A 244 -17.05 3.22 -7.40
C GLY A 244 -18.11 2.83 -6.38
N GLY A 245 -19.37 3.21 -6.63
CA GLY A 245 -20.47 3.06 -5.68
C GLY A 245 -20.68 4.29 -4.78
N GLY A 246 -21.86 4.40 -4.18
CA GLY A 246 -22.28 5.60 -3.45
C GLY A 246 -22.56 6.75 -4.43
N LYS A 247 -21.74 7.80 -4.39
CA LYS A 247 -21.86 8.96 -5.29
C LYS A 247 -21.32 8.74 -6.71
N TYR A 248 -20.56 7.66 -6.95
CA TYR A 248 -19.99 7.34 -8.27
C TYR A 248 -20.64 6.08 -8.87
N PRO A 249 -20.70 5.96 -10.21
CA PRO A 249 -21.17 4.74 -10.85
C PRO A 249 -20.36 3.52 -10.41
N PHE A 250 -21.05 2.45 -10.04
CA PHE A 250 -20.41 1.19 -9.67
C PHE A 250 -20.00 0.42 -10.93
N THR A 251 -18.72 0.05 -11.00
CA THR A 251 -18.19 -0.85 -12.02
C THR A 251 -17.86 -2.18 -11.37
N LYS A 252 -18.57 -3.24 -11.77
CA LYS A 252 -18.44 -4.58 -11.19
C LYS A 252 -17.13 -5.24 -11.64
N ALA A 253 -16.44 -5.90 -10.71
CA ALA A 253 -15.32 -6.78 -11.02
C ALA A 253 -15.81 -8.19 -11.42
N GLU A 254 -15.05 -8.87 -12.27
CA GLU A 254 -15.34 -10.26 -12.65
C GLU A 254 -15.15 -11.24 -11.50
N GLY A 255 -14.29 -10.90 -10.54
CA GLY A 255 -14.03 -11.70 -9.35
C GLY A 255 -13.18 -10.92 -8.35
N CYS A 256 -12.64 -11.65 -7.38
CA CYS A 256 -11.86 -11.08 -6.28
C CYS A 256 -10.46 -10.60 -6.68
N GLY A 257 -10.03 -10.89 -7.91
CA GLY A 257 -8.68 -10.55 -8.37
C GLY A 257 -7.61 -11.44 -7.75
N SER A 258 -6.36 -11.01 -7.90
CA SER A 258 -5.15 -11.70 -7.45
C SER A 258 -4.07 -10.64 -7.24
N PRO A 259 -3.20 -10.77 -6.22
CA PRO A 259 -2.02 -9.91 -6.08
C PRO A 259 -1.11 -9.99 -7.32
N SER A 260 -0.92 -11.20 -7.86
CA SER A 260 -0.23 -11.38 -9.14
C SER A 260 -1.15 -11.03 -10.31
N LYS A 261 -0.65 -10.19 -11.21
CA LYS A 261 -1.28 -9.78 -12.47
C LYS A 261 -0.47 -10.22 -13.69
N ASP A 262 0.45 -11.14 -13.48
CA ASP A 262 1.35 -11.60 -14.52
C ASP A 262 0.58 -12.37 -15.59
N VAL A 263 0.78 -12.00 -16.85
CA VAL A 263 0.28 -12.77 -18.00
C VAL A 263 1.45 -13.04 -18.94
N ALA A 264 1.76 -14.32 -19.14
CA ALA A 264 2.89 -14.76 -19.94
C ALA A 264 2.78 -14.27 -21.40
N GLY A 265 3.91 -13.80 -21.96
CA GLY A 265 3.97 -13.26 -23.32
C GLY A 265 3.25 -11.91 -23.50
N THR A 266 3.01 -11.16 -22.42
CA THR A 266 2.34 -9.85 -22.46
C THR A 266 3.05 -8.81 -21.58
N ILE A 267 2.69 -7.54 -21.73
CA ILE A 267 3.23 -6.48 -20.85
C ILE A 267 2.66 -6.54 -19.43
N ALA A 268 1.56 -7.27 -19.19
CA ALA A 268 0.95 -7.35 -17.86
C ALA A 268 1.83 -8.15 -16.89
N GLY A 269 2.10 -7.58 -15.72
CA GLY A 269 2.86 -8.17 -14.64
C GLY A 269 3.89 -7.24 -14.00
N GLY A 270 4.74 -7.83 -13.16
CA GLY A 270 5.93 -7.20 -12.59
C GLY A 270 7.14 -7.26 -13.54
N TRP A 271 7.93 -6.19 -13.53
CA TRP A 271 9.14 -6.01 -14.33
C TRP A 271 10.20 -5.30 -13.48
N PHE A 272 11.45 -5.73 -13.55
CA PHE A 272 12.50 -5.37 -12.59
C PHE A 272 13.78 -4.93 -13.31
N GLN A 273 14.60 -4.09 -12.65
CA GLN A 273 15.93 -3.75 -13.13
C GLN A 273 17.01 -4.45 -12.32
N GLY A 274 17.89 -5.21 -12.99
CA GLY A 274 18.95 -5.97 -12.33
C GLY A 274 18.41 -6.90 -11.24
N ASP A 275 19.01 -6.83 -10.06
CA ASP A 275 18.65 -7.63 -8.88
C ASP A 275 17.53 -6.99 -8.01
N SER A 276 16.72 -6.10 -8.59
CA SER A 276 15.61 -5.45 -7.88
C SER A 276 14.49 -6.44 -7.57
N THR A 277 13.79 -6.20 -6.47
CA THR A 277 12.57 -6.91 -6.06
C THR A 277 11.40 -5.93 -5.96
N ASP A 278 10.23 -6.40 -5.55
CA ASP A 278 9.06 -5.55 -5.26
C ASP A 278 9.29 -4.61 -4.08
N MET A 279 10.20 -4.96 -3.17
CA MET A 279 10.55 -4.19 -1.97
C MET A 279 11.85 -3.37 -2.08
N LYS A 280 12.75 -3.73 -3.00
CA LYS A 280 14.09 -3.11 -3.11
C LYS A 280 14.45 -2.79 -4.55
N GLY A 281 15.09 -1.64 -4.77
CA GLY A 281 15.53 -1.23 -6.11
C GLY A 281 14.37 -0.71 -6.95
N LYS A 282 14.45 -0.87 -8.27
CA LYS A 282 13.49 -0.31 -9.22
C LYS A 282 12.66 -1.40 -9.87
N ASN A 283 11.34 -1.28 -9.76
CA ASN A 283 10.40 -2.15 -10.45
C ASN A 283 9.27 -1.35 -11.11
N LEU A 284 8.67 -1.97 -12.12
CA LEU A 284 7.55 -1.50 -12.90
C LEU A 284 6.46 -2.57 -12.83
N ASN A 285 5.27 -2.16 -12.43
CA ASN A 285 4.08 -3.01 -12.46
C ASN A 285 3.09 -2.46 -13.47
N VAL A 286 2.53 -3.34 -14.30
CA VAL A 286 1.53 -2.99 -15.32
C VAL A 286 0.41 -4.00 -15.25
N SER A 287 -0.83 -3.55 -15.12
CA SER A 287 -1.98 -4.46 -15.05
C SER A 287 -3.29 -3.77 -15.42
N SER A 288 -4.37 -4.53 -15.50
CA SER A 288 -5.73 -3.97 -15.49
C SER A 288 -6.37 -4.15 -14.11
N TYR A 289 -7.15 -3.16 -13.69
CA TYR A 289 -7.95 -3.18 -12.47
C TYR A 289 -9.39 -2.80 -12.81
N VAL A 290 -10.30 -3.78 -12.71
CA VAL A 290 -11.72 -3.61 -13.09
C VAL A 290 -11.86 -3.05 -14.52
N GLY A 291 -11.05 -3.59 -15.45
CA GLY A 291 -11.04 -3.18 -16.86
C GLY A 291 -10.36 -1.85 -17.15
N ILE A 292 -9.64 -1.27 -16.19
CA ILE A 292 -8.90 -0.01 -16.35
C ILE A 292 -7.40 -0.29 -16.27
N PRO A 293 -6.59 0.06 -17.29
CA PRO A 293 -5.15 -0.09 -17.21
C PRO A 293 -4.55 0.76 -16.09
N GLN A 294 -3.63 0.15 -15.35
CA GLN A 294 -2.87 0.76 -14.27
C GLN A 294 -1.39 0.51 -14.48
N LEU A 295 -0.60 1.47 -14.04
CA LEU A 295 0.85 1.40 -14.10
C LEU A 295 1.45 2.06 -12.86
N SER A 296 2.48 1.43 -12.31
CA SER A 296 3.27 1.98 -11.22
C SER A 296 4.77 1.69 -11.43
N ILE A 297 5.59 2.74 -11.35
CA ILE A 297 7.06 2.61 -11.24
C ILE A 297 7.44 2.92 -9.80
N ILE A 298 8.14 1.98 -9.17
CA ILE A 298 8.49 2.00 -7.76
C ILE A 298 10.02 1.98 -7.65
N GLN A 299 10.56 2.84 -6.78
CA GLN A 299 11.97 2.89 -6.42
C GLN A 299 12.06 2.81 -4.89
N ASP A 300 12.66 1.74 -4.37
CA ASP A 300 12.87 1.51 -2.93
C ASP A 300 11.58 1.75 -2.12
N ALA A 301 10.50 1.05 -2.50
CA ALA A 301 9.14 1.15 -1.97
C ALA A 301 8.42 2.51 -2.19
N ASN A 302 9.03 3.47 -2.88
CA ASN A 302 8.40 4.75 -3.19
C ASN A 302 7.89 4.77 -4.63
N LYS A 303 6.59 5.08 -4.82
CA LYS A 303 6.01 5.27 -6.15
C LYS A 303 6.51 6.56 -6.77
N THR A 304 7.21 6.45 -7.89
CA THR A 304 7.72 7.60 -8.67
C THR A 304 6.74 7.98 -9.79
N ILE A 305 6.06 6.98 -10.36
CA ILE A 305 4.93 7.14 -11.28
C ILE A 305 3.87 6.15 -10.83
N SER A 306 2.60 6.57 -10.76
CA SER A 306 1.48 5.69 -10.42
C SER A 306 0.20 6.31 -10.93
N PHE A 307 -0.49 5.65 -11.87
CA PHE A 307 -1.74 6.16 -12.42
C PHE A 307 -2.64 5.07 -13.00
N SER A 308 -3.85 5.49 -13.36
CA SER A 308 -4.82 4.70 -14.12
C SER A 308 -5.16 5.43 -15.43
N ASP A 309 -5.17 4.72 -16.55
CA ASP A 309 -5.58 5.26 -17.84
C ASP A 309 -7.05 4.95 -18.08
N TRP A 310 -7.90 5.97 -17.91
CA TRP A 310 -9.35 5.87 -18.04
C TRP A 310 -9.84 5.99 -19.49
N ASP A 311 -8.98 6.49 -20.39
CA ASP A 311 -9.34 6.84 -21.76
C ASP A 311 -9.12 5.63 -22.69
N THR A 312 -8.01 4.91 -22.49
CA THR A 312 -7.70 3.73 -23.29
C THR A 312 -8.63 2.56 -22.98
N LYS A 313 -8.88 1.72 -23.99
CA LYS A 313 -9.59 0.44 -23.84
C LYS A 313 -8.70 -0.78 -24.03
N THR A 314 -7.45 -0.56 -24.40
CA THR A 314 -6.51 -1.65 -24.67
C THR A 314 -5.81 -2.07 -23.38
N LEU A 315 -6.15 -3.27 -22.91
CA LEU A 315 -5.66 -3.79 -21.63
C LEU A 315 -4.24 -4.36 -21.75
N PRO A 316 -3.39 -4.24 -20.71
CA PRO A 316 -2.01 -4.75 -20.72
C PRO A 316 -1.86 -6.21 -21.15
N GLU A 317 -2.76 -7.08 -20.70
CA GLU A 317 -2.79 -8.52 -20.99
C GLU A 317 -3.04 -8.85 -22.48
N THR A 318 -3.41 -7.85 -23.28
CA THR A 318 -3.64 -7.99 -24.73
C THR A 318 -2.42 -7.62 -25.57
N ILE A 319 -1.44 -6.89 -25.01
CA ILE A 319 -0.24 -6.44 -25.73
C ILE A 319 0.81 -7.54 -25.73
N LYS A 320 1.10 -8.11 -26.89
CA LYS A 320 2.02 -9.24 -27.10
C LYS A 320 3.41 -8.80 -27.57
N VAL A 321 4.33 -9.77 -27.70
CA VAL A 321 5.71 -9.54 -28.12
C VAL A 321 5.75 -8.82 -29.47
N GLY A 322 6.61 -7.81 -29.58
CA GLY A 322 6.73 -6.93 -30.74
C GLY A 322 5.73 -5.79 -30.79
N GLN A 323 4.71 -5.77 -29.92
CA GLN A 323 3.72 -4.69 -29.86
C GLN A 323 4.12 -3.61 -28.84
N SER A 324 3.51 -2.44 -28.97
CA SER A 324 3.70 -1.32 -28.06
C SER A 324 2.40 -0.56 -27.81
N ILE A 325 2.34 0.14 -26.69
CA ILE A 325 1.20 0.97 -26.29
C ILE A 325 1.69 2.13 -25.44
N CYS A 326 1.01 3.27 -25.52
CA CYS A 326 1.20 4.37 -24.60
C CYS A 326 -0.03 4.56 -23.72
N TYR A 327 0.19 4.53 -22.41
CA TYR A 327 -0.81 4.85 -21.40
C TYR A 327 -0.61 6.28 -20.88
N PHE A 328 -1.71 6.98 -20.61
CA PHE A 328 -1.69 8.38 -20.22
C PHE A 328 -2.71 8.70 -19.12
N ASP A 329 -2.25 9.37 -18.08
CA ASP A 329 -3.09 9.86 -16.99
C ASP A 329 -3.61 11.28 -17.28
N ARG A 330 -4.70 11.34 -18.05
CA ARG A 330 -5.33 12.61 -18.38
C ARG A 330 -6.03 13.28 -17.21
N GLN A 331 -6.50 12.51 -16.25
CA GLN A 331 -7.36 12.99 -15.17
C GLN A 331 -6.60 13.33 -13.89
N GLY A 332 -5.35 12.87 -13.77
CA GLY A 332 -4.51 13.10 -12.60
C GLY A 332 -3.21 13.82 -12.94
N THR A 333 -2.14 13.05 -13.02
CA THR A 333 -0.75 13.50 -13.02
C THR A 333 -0.28 14.15 -14.32
N ASN A 334 -1.03 14.04 -15.42
CA ASN A 334 -0.62 14.46 -16.77
C ASN A 334 0.71 13.80 -17.19
N LYS A 335 0.91 12.53 -16.79
CA LYS A 335 2.07 11.70 -17.12
C LYS A 335 1.68 10.58 -18.07
N TRP A 336 2.63 10.19 -18.91
CA TRP A 336 2.48 9.04 -19.80
C TRP A 336 3.61 8.04 -19.62
N ALA A 337 3.32 6.79 -19.98
CA ALA A 337 4.28 5.71 -20.10
C ALA A 337 4.03 4.97 -21.41
N PHE A 338 5.04 4.93 -22.28
CA PHE A 338 5.05 4.15 -23.51
C PHE A 338 5.78 2.84 -23.24
N LEU A 339 5.13 1.71 -23.48
CA LEU A 339 5.65 0.38 -23.24
C LEU A 339 5.76 -0.38 -24.57
N LYS A 340 6.83 -1.14 -24.74
CA LYS A 340 7.10 -1.98 -25.91
C LYS A 340 7.59 -3.34 -25.42
N LEU A 341 6.83 -4.40 -25.68
CA LEU A 341 7.26 -5.75 -25.33
C LEU A 341 8.28 -6.23 -26.36
N VAL A 342 9.55 -6.34 -25.97
CA VAL A 342 10.64 -6.71 -26.88
C VAL A 342 10.74 -8.22 -27.01
N SER A 343 10.63 -8.94 -25.89
CA SER A 343 10.55 -10.41 -25.83
C SER A 343 9.63 -10.82 -24.67
N GLU A 344 9.44 -12.11 -24.44
CA GLU A 344 8.68 -12.60 -23.28
C GLU A 344 9.30 -12.20 -21.93
N THR A 345 10.59 -11.88 -21.91
CA THR A 345 11.36 -11.55 -20.70
C THR A 345 11.93 -10.13 -20.70
N GLN A 346 11.72 -9.35 -21.76
CA GLN A 346 12.24 -8.00 -21.87
C GLN A 346 11.18 -6.99 -22.31
N LEU A 347 11.04 -5.95 -21.51
CA LEU A 347 10.16 -4.81 -21.77
C LEU A 347 11.00 -3.55 -21.90
N SER A 348 10.68 -2.70 -22.86
CA SER A 348 11.23 -1.36 -22.95
C SER A 348 10.15 -0.34 -22.61
N THR A 349 10.47 0.65 -21.78
CA THR A 349 9.56 1.75 -21.48
C THR A 349 10.20 3.12 -21.68
N ALA A 350 9.37 4.11 -21.97
CA ALA A 350 9.73 5.51 -21.90
C ALA A 350 8.63 6.24 -21.14
N THR A 351 8.99 7.25 -20.35
CA THR A 351 8.02 8.05 -19.59
C THR A 351 8.20 9.54 -19.83
N GLY A 352 7.16 10.31 -19.58
CA GLY A 352 7.24 11.77 -19.62
C GLY A 352 5.96 12.45 -19.15
N ASP A 353 5.96 13.76 -19.30
CA ASP A 353 4.80 14.60 -19.01
C ASP A 353 4.09 15.01 -20.31
N GLY A 354 2.83 15.40 -20.20
CA GLY A 354 1.98 15.79 -21.33
C GLY A 354 1.32 14.59 -22.00
N SER A 355 1.02 14.72 -23.29
CA SER A 355 0.35 13.67 -24.07
C SER A 355 1.30 12.54 -24.50
N CYS A 356 0.75 11.34 -24.68
CA CYS A 356 1.44 10.25 -25.35
C CYS A 356 2.07 10.68 -26.69
N PRO A 357 3.36 10.38 -26.93
CA PRO A 357 3.97 10.64 -28.22
C PRO A 357 3.45 9.66 -29.28
N SER A 358 3.54 10.04 -30.55
CA SER A 358 3.03 9.23 -31.68
C SER A 358 3.91 8.01 -32.00
N ALA A 359 5.14 7.98 -31.49
CA ALA A 359 6.09 6.89 -31.67
C ALA A 359 6.89 6.66 -30.38
N PHE A 360 7.42 5.44 -30.23
CA PHE A 360 8.21 5.06 -29.07
C PHE A 360 9.51 5.89 -28.99
N PRO A 361 9.74 6.67 -27.91
CA PRO A 361 10.94 7.52 -27.79
C PRO A 361 12.17 6.70 -27.39
N GLU A 362 12.89 6.14 -28.37
CA GLU A 362 14.09 5.30 -28.13
C GLU A 362 15.16 6.01 -27.28
N SER A 363 15.29 7.33 -27.38
CA SER A 363 16.25 8.11 -26.58
C SER A 363 15.94 8.18 -25.08
N LYS A 364 14.74 7.74 -24.66
CA LYS A 364 14.30 7.70 -23.26
C LYS A 364 14.03 6.26 -22.79
N ALA A 365 14.46 5.28 -23.57
CA ALA A 365 14.18 3.88 -23.31
C ALA A 365 14.88 3.40 -22.03
N GLU A 366 14.10 2.90 -21.09
CA GLU A 366 14.55 2.07 -19.98
C GLU A 366 14.20 0.61 -20.29
N VAL A 367 15.10 -0.31 -19.93
CA VAL A 367 14.90 -1.75 -20.11
C VAL A 367 14.54 -2.38 -18.77
N TRP A 368 13.62 -3.33 -18.82
CA TRP A 368 13.12 -4.09 -17.68
C TRP A 368 13.08 -5.57 -18.02
N GLU A 369 13.30 -6.38 -16.99
CA GLU A 369 13.37 -7.83 -17.09
C GLU A 369 12.31 -8.47 -16.20
N ARG A 370 11.83 -9.64 -16.59
CA ARG A 370 10.84 -10.39 -15.83
C ARG A 370 11.49 -11.39 -14.89
#